data_AF-A0A923VVF4-F1
#
_entry.id   AF-A0A923VVF4-F1
#
_cell.length_a   1.000
_cell.length_b   1.000
_cell.length_c   1.000
_cell.angle_alpha   90.00
_cell.angle_beta   90.00
_cell.angle_gamma   90.00
#
_symmetry.space_group_name_H-M   'P 1'
#
loop_
_entity.id
_entity.type
_entity.pdbx_description
1 polymer ?
#
loop_
_entity_poly.entity_id
_entity_poly.type
_entity_poly.pdbx_seq_one_letter_code
_entity_poly.pdbx_strand_id
1 'polypeptide(L)'
;MEKKISSFLTSVFFSTRLMAILFLSYAVSMAVGTFIEDRYNTETARILIYNTWWFEAIHVFFLINFLGNIKRFQLYKKEKWATLTLHLSFILIIIGAAVTRYISYEGMMPIREGESANQVFSDKTYLTVLVDGDFKGGMKRKTIEKNLLLSPATNNNFSIKDNFDEIPFEVRFQDYIMNGKEMIKADKNGVFYLKLVESGGGTRHEHYLKSGEVVNIHNILFSLNKFTKGAININTETENYTIQTPFDG
;
A
#
# COMPACT_ATOMS: atom_id res chain seq x y z
N MET A 1 -3.33 -48.70 -18.01
CA MET A 1 -2.95 -47.91 -16.82
C MET A 1 -3.48 -46.48 -16.89
N GLU A 2 -3.31 -45.82 -18.04
CA GLU A 2 -3.78 -44.44 -18.30
C GLU A 2 -5.29 -44.19 -18.06
N LYS A 3 -6.17 -45.11 -18.50
CA LYS A 3 -7.62 -44.97 -18.28
C LYS A 3 -8.02 -44.97 -16.79
N LYS A 4 -7.32 -45.75 -15.94
CA LYS A 4 -7.56 -45.78 -14.49
C LYS A 4 -7.10 -44.48 -13.81
N ILE A 5 -5.97 -43.93 -14.25
CA ILE A 5 -5.43 -42.67 -13.74
C ILE A 5 -6.33 -41.50 -14.13
N SER A 6 -6.75 -41.42 -15.40
CA SER A 6 -7.71 -40.41 -15.89
C SER A 6 -9.05 -40.46 -15.16
N SER A 7 -9.60 -41.66 -14.93
CA SER A 7 -10.85 -41.81 -14.17
C SER A 7 -10.69 -41.39 -12.71
N PHE A 8 -9.55 -41.69 -12.09
CA PHE A 8 -9.25 -41.30 -10.71
C PHE A 8 -9.12 -39.78 -10.58
N LEU A 9 -8.34 -39.13 -11.45
CA LEU A 9 -8.17 -37.67 -11.46
C LEU A 9 -9.51 -36.96 -11.65
N THR A 10 -10.32 -37.43 -12.60
CA THR A 10 -11.68 -36.91 -12.84
C THR A 10 -12.58 -37.07 -11.61
N SER A 11 -12.45 -38.20 -10.90
CA SER A 11 -13.23 -38.47 -9.70
C SER A 11 -12.89 -37.54 -8.54
N VAL A 12 -11.62 -37.15 -8.40
CA VAL A 12 -11.11 -36.26 -7.35
C VAL A 12 -11.38 -34.79 -7.70
N PHE A 13 -10.93 -34.34 -8.87
CA PHE A 13 -11.02 -32.94 -9.29
C PHE A 13 -12.44 -32.44 -9.49
N PHE A 14 -13.39 -33.31 -9.84
CA PHE A 14 -14.80 -32.94 -10.05
C PHE A 14 -15.69 -33.44 -8.92
N SER A 15 -15.16 -33.54 -7.69
CA SER A 15 -15.93 -33.96 -6.53
C SER A 15 -16.47 -32.77 -5.74
N THR A 16 -17.62 -32.96 -5.09
CA THR A 16 -18.18 -32.00 -4.13
C THR A 16 -17.34 -31.92 -2.85
N ARG A 17 -16.60 -32.98 -2.50
CA ARG A 17 -15.65 -32.97 -1.38
C ARG A 17 -14.50 -32.02 -1.63
N LEU A 18 -13.89 -32.06 -2.82
CA LEU A 18 -12.86 -31.09 -3.20
C LEU A 18 -13.42 -29.67 -3.18
N MET A 19 -14.64 -29.47 -3.71
CA MET A 19 -15.30 -28.16 -3.67
C MET A 19 -15.40 -27.60 -2.24
N ALA A 20 -15.82 -28.42 -1.28
CA ALA A 20 -15.91 -28.03 0.13
C ALA A 20 -14.53 -27.68 0.72
N ILE A 21 -13.50 -28.47 0.40
CA ILE A 21 -12.12 -28.20 0.83
C ILE A 21 -11.63 -26.88 0.23
N LEU A 22 -11.88 -26.62 -1.05
CA LEU A 22 -11.52 -25.36 -1.71
C LEU A 22 -12.22 -24.17 -1.03
N PHE A 23 -13.53 -24.26 -0.77
CA PHE A 23 -14.26 -23.21 -0.04
C PHE A 23 -13.72 -22.97 1.36
N LEU A 24 -13.44 -24.02 2.12
CA LEU A 24 -12.89 -23.87 3.47
C LEU A 24 -11.47 -23.27 3.42
N SER A 25 -10.62 -23.75 2.52
CA SER A 25 -9.27 -23.21 2.34
C SER A 25 -9.28 -21.75 1.92
N TYR A 26 -10.20 -21.37 1.03
CA TYR A 26 -10.38 -20.00 0.59
C TYR A 26 -10.86 -19.12 1.74
N ALA A 27 -11.89 -19.54 2.48
CA ALA A 27 -12.42 -18.80 3.63
C ALA A 27 -11.36 -18.62 4.73
N VAL A 28 -10.60 -19.67 5.06
CA VAL A 28 -9.49 -19.59 6.02
C VAL A 28 -8.40 -18.64 5.52
N SER A 29 -8.04 -18.71 4.24
CA SER A 29 -7.04 -17.81 3.64
C SER A 29 -7.48 -16.36 3.71
N MET A 30 -8.75 -16.06 3.41
CA MET A 30 -9.33 -14.73 3.52
C MET A 30 -9.31 -14.23 4.97
N ALA A 31 -9.76 -15.06 5.93
CA ALA A 31 -9.76 -14.70 7.35
C ALA A 31 -8.35 -14.42 7.86
N VAL A 32 -7.38 -15.28 7.54
CA VAL A 32 -5.97 -15.08 7.89
C VAL A 32 -5.42 -13.82 7.24
N GLY A 33 -5.75 -13.56 5.97
CA GLY A 33 -5.39 -12.34 5.26
C GLY A 33 -5.86 -11.08 5.98
N THR A 34 -7.12 -11.06 6.46
CA THR A 34 -7.66 -9.95 7.25
C THR A 34 -6.89 -9.74 8.55
N PHE A 35 -6.55 -10.80 9.29
CA PHE A 35 -5.74 -10.64 10.52
C PHE A 35 -4.30 -10.19 10.25
N ILE A 36 -3.69 -10.63 9.15
CA ILE A 36 -2.36 -10.16 8.73
C ILE A 36 -2.40 -8.67 8.37
N GLU A 37 -3.45 -8.25 7.68
CA GLU A 37 -3.66 -6.86 7.29
C GLU A 37 -3.81 -5.94 8.51
N ASP A 38 -4.64 -6.34 9.47
CA ASP A 38 -4.84 -5.60 10.73
C ASP A 38 -3.55 -5.53 11.56
N ARG A 39 -2.81 -6.63 11.65
CA ARG A 39 -1.59 -6.70 12.46
C ARG A 39 -0.40 -5.96 11.85
N TYR A 40 -0.25 -6.03 10.54
CA TYR A 40 0.90 -5.49 9.82
C TYR A 40 0.46 -4.38 8.89
N ASN A 41 -0.06 -4.72 7.71
CA ASN A 41 -0.66 -3.80 6.75
C ASN A 41 -1.21 -4.58 5.55
N THR A 42 -1.96 -3.88 4.70
CA THR A 42 -2.49 -4.39 3.43
C THR A 42 -1.38 -4.98 2.53
N GLU A 43 -0.21 -4.35 2.47
CA GLU A 43 0.92 -4.83 1.67
C GLU A 43 1.45 -6.20 2.11
N THR A 44 1.54 -6.44 3.42
CA THR A 44 1.94 -7.73 3.96
C THR A 44 0.92 -8.82 3.60
N ALA A 45 -0.38 -8.52 3.71
CA ALA A 45 -1.43 -9.46 3.34
C ALA A 45 -1.42 -9.77 1.84
N ARG A 46 -1.15 -8.77 0.99
CA ARG A 46 -0.94 -8.96 -0.45
C ARG A 46 0.26 -9.88 -0.72
N ILE A 47 1.40 -9.66 -0.07
CA ILE A 47 2.61 -10.48 -0.26
C ILE A 47 2.40 -11.94 0.17
N LEU A 48 1.74 -12.17 1.31
CA LEU A 48 1.63 -13.50 1.91
C LEU A 48 0.44 -14.31 1.44
N ILE A 49 -0.67 -13.65 1.08
CA ILE A 49 -1.93 -14.31 0.70
C ILE A 49 -2.31 -13.90 -0.73
N TYR A 50 -2.75 -12.66 -0.94
CA TYR A 50 -3.54 -12.31 -2.13
C TYR A 50 -2.77 -12.40 -3.45
N ASN A 51 -1.48 -12.02 -3.47
CA ASN A 51 -0.65 -12.02 -4.67
C ASN A 51 0.23 -13.27 -4.79
N THR A 52 0.00 -14.29 -3.96
CA THR A 52 0.75 -15.54 -4.03
C THR A 52 0.23 -16.48 -5.10
N TRP A 53 1.11 -17.35 -5.59
CA TRP A 53 0.77 -18.36 -6.58
C TRP A 53 -0.18 -19.44 -6.03
N TRP A 54 -0.08 -19.77 -4.74
CA TRP A 54 -0.90 -20.82 -4.13
C TRP A 54 -2.35 -20.37 -3.95
N PHE A 55 -2.57 -19.09 -3.62
CA PHE A 55 -3.91 -18.52 -3.51
C PHE A 55 -4.59 -18.45 -4.87
N GLU A 56 -3.82 -18.14 -5.91
CA GLU A 56 -4.28 -18.25 -7.28
C GLU A 56 -4.59 -19.68 -7.70
N ALA A 57 -3.77 -20.65 -7.30
CA ALA A 57 -4.02 -22.06 -7.57
C ALA A 57 -5.39 -22.51 -7.03
N ILE A 58 -5.82 -22.02 -5.86
CA ILE A 58 -7.17 -22.29 -5.32
C ILE A 58 -8.26 -21.86 -6.32
N HIS A 59 -8.14 -20.68 -6.92
CA HIS A 59 -9.09 -20.19 -7.93
C HIS A 59 -9.09 -21.02 -9.20
N VAL A 60 -7.90 -21.42 -9.68
CA VAL A 60 -7.78 -22.31 -10.85
C VAL A 60 -8.44 -23.66 -10.57
N PHE A 61 -8.22 -24.23 -9.38
CA PHE A 61 -8.88 -25.48 -8.99
C PHE A 61 -10.39 -25.33 -8.81
N PHE A 62 -10.88 -24.20 -8.32
CA PHE A 62 -12.31 -23.89 -8.32
C PHE A 62 -12.89 -23.89 -9.73
N LEU A 63 -12.24 -23.22 -10.67
CA LEU A 63 -12.69 -23.15 -12.07
C LEU A 63 -12.79 -24.55 -12.69
N ILE A 64 -11.74 -25.36 -12.52
CA ILE A 64 -11.71 -26.76 -12.98
C ILE A 64 -12.81 -27.58 -12.31
N ASN A 65 -13.00 -27.43 -11.00
CA ASN A 65 -14.01 -28.16 -10.23
C ASN A 65 -15.43 -27.80 -10.68
N PHE A 66 -15.76 -26.51 -10.83
CA PHE A 66 -17.08 -26.05 -11.27
C PHE A 66 -17.40 -26.51 -12.69
N LEU A 67 -16.47 -26.36 -13.63
CA LEU A 67 -16.64 -26.83 -15.01
C LEU A 67 -16.89 -28.35 -15.05
N GLY A 68 -16.12 -29.12 -14.28
CA GLY A 68 -16.29 -30.56 -14.18
C GLY A 68 -17.61 -30.98 -13.55
N ASN A 69 -18.06 -30.28 -12.50
CA ASN A 69 -19.33 -30.55 -11.81
C ASN A 69 -20.53 -30.34 -12.74
N ILE A 70 -20.50 -29.33 -13.62
CA ILE A 70 -21.58 -29.09 -14.60
C ILE A 70 -21.82 -30.34 -15.45
N LYS A 71 -20.75 -30.94 -15.99
CA LYS A 71 -20.85 -32.16 -16.81
C LYS A 71 -21.17 -33.39 -15.97
N ARG A 72 -20.46 -33.59 -14.85
CA ARG A 72 -20.59 -34.78 -13.99
C ARG A 72 -22.00 -34.95 -13.42
N PHE A 73 -22.61 -33.85 -12.96
CA PHE A 73 -23.93 -33.85 -12.35
C PHE A 73 -25.06 -33.47 -13.31
N GLN A 74 -24.74 -33.31 -14.60
CA GLN A 74 -25.67 -32.95 -15.68
C GLN A 74 -26.50 -31.71 -15.32
N LEU A 75 -25.82 -30.65 -14.88
CA LEU A 75 -26.49 -29.43 -14.40
C LEU A 75 -27.20 -28.66 -15.52
N TYR A 76 -26.87 -28.95 -16.79
CA TYR A 76 -27.54 -28.39 -17.97
C TYR A 76 -29.01 -28.83 -18.15
N LYS A 77 -29.49 -29.78 -17.33
CA LYS A 77 -30.89 -30.19 -17.31
C LYS A 77 -31.78 -29.08 -16.75
N LYS A 78 -32.97 -28.89 -17.35
CA LYS A 78 -33.89 -27.78 -17.00
C LYS A 78 -34.28 -27.77 -15.52
N GLU A 79 -34.41 -28.93 -14.91
CA GLU A 79 -34.76 -29.08 -13.49
C GLU A 79 -33.66 -28.59 -12.55
N LYS A 80 -32.42 -28.42 -13.04
CA LYS A 80 -31.25 -27.99 -12.25
C LYS A 80 -30.76 -26.59 -12.62
N TRP A 81 -31.58 -25.81 -13.33
CA TRP A 81 -31.17 -24.52 -13.86
C TRP A 81 -30.70 -23.54 -12.77
N ALA A 82 -31.33 -23.54 -11.59
CA ALA A 82 -30.88 -22.74 -10.45
C ALA A 82 -29.43 -23.07 -10.02
N THR A 83 -29.11 -24.36 -9.89
CA THR A 83 -27.76 -24.82 -9.52
C THR A 83 -26.74 -24.53 -10.63
N LEU A 84 -27.15 -24.66 -11.89
CA LEU A 84 -26.32 -24.32 -13.05
C LEU A 84 -25.97 -22.83 -13.04
N THR A 85 -26.95 -21.95 -12.86
CA THR A 85 -26.74 -20.50 -12.77
C THR A 85 -25.75 -20.15 -11.68
N LEU A 86 -25.86 -20.76 -10.49
CA LEU A 86 -24.90 -20.56 -9.41
C LEU A 86 -23.46 -20.91 -9.82
N HIS A 87 -23.27 -22.06 -10.49
CA HIS A 87 -21.94 -22.46 -10.96
C HIS A 87 -21.40 -21.51 -12.03
N LEU A 88 -22.24 -21.10 -12.98
CA LEU A 88 -21.86 -20.13 -14.01
C LEU A 88 -21.49 -18.77 -13.40
N SER A 89 -22.19 -18.32 -12.36
CA SER A 89 -21.84 -17.10 -11.62
C SER A 89 -20.46 -17.21 -10.98
N PHE A 90 -20.14 -18.32 -10.31
CA PHE A 90 -18.80 -18.49 -9.74
C PHE A 90 -17.70 -18.56 -10.81
N ILE A 91 -17.95 -19.24 -11.93
CA ILE A 91 -17.04 -19.27 -13.06
C ILE A 91 -16.81 -17.84 -13.60
N LEU A 92 -17.88 -17.07 -13.79
CA LEU A 92 -17.80 -15.69 -14.25
C LEU A 92 -17.02 -14.80 -13.28
N ILE A 93 -17.26 -14.93 -11.97
CA ILE A 93 -16.55 -14.18 -10.93
C ILE A 93 -15.05 -14.50 -10.95
N ILE A 94 -14.68 -15.79 -11.07
CA ILE A 94 -13.26 -16.20 -11.12
C ILE A 94 -12.57 -15.68 -12.38
N ILE A 95 -13.25 -15.74 -13.53
CA ILE A 95 -12.72 -15.18 -14.78
C ILE A 95 -12.57 -13.66 -14.65
N GLY A 96 -13.56 -12.97 -14.09
CA GLY A 96 -13.48 -11.54 -13.80
C GLY A 96 -12.30 -11.20 -12.90
N ALA A 97 -12.10 -11.94 -11.81
CA ALA A 97 -10.96 -11.77 -10.92
C ALA A 97 -9.61 -11.98 -11.64
N ALA A 98 -9.52 -12.94 -12.56
CA ALA A 98 -8.32 -13.15 -13.36
C ALA A 98 -8.04 -11.96 -14.30
N VAL A 99 -9.07 -11.41 -14.95
CA VAL A 99 -8.95 -10.20 -15.77
C VAL A 99 -8.47 -9.02 -14.91
N THR A 100 -9.08 -8.81 -13.74
CA THR A 100 -8.68 -7.78 -12.79
C THR A 100 -7.21 -7.91 -12.39
N ARG A 101 -6.75 -9.11 -12.04
CA ARG A 101 -5.38 -9.37 -11.58
C ARG A 101 -4.32 -9.17 -12.68
N TYR A 102 -4.59 -9.63 -13.90
CA TYR A 102 -3.57 -9.74 -14.95
C TYR A 102 -3.58 -8.62 -15.97
N ILE A 103 -4.74 -8.01 -16.22
CA ILE A 103 -4.95 -7.09 -17.33
C ILE A 103 -5.33 -5.70 -16.83
N SER A 104 -5.96 -5.59 -15.64
CA SER A 104 -6.45 -4.30 -15.18
C SER A 104 -5.36 -3.36 -14.67
N TYR A 105 -5.71 -2.07 -14.69
CA TYR A 105 -4.99 -1.01 -14.03
C TYR A 105 -5.88 -0.45 -12.92
N GLU A 106 -5.42 -0.56 -11.68
CA GLU A 106 -6.14 -0.12 -10.49
C GLU A 106 -5.54 1.18 -9.94
N GLY A 107 -6.40 1.96 -9.29
CA GLY A 107 -6.02 3.25 -8.75
C GLY A 107 -7.16 3.99 -8.07
N MET A 108 -6.82 5.12 -7.47
CA MET A 108 -7.74 6.03 -6.82
C MET A 108 -7.93 7.30 -7.66
N MET A 109 -9.19 7.67 -7.87
CA MET A 109 -9.60 8.94 -8.47
C MET A 109 -10.28 9.78 -7.39
N PRO A 110 -9.56 10.66 -6.68
CA PRO A 110 -10.19 11.56 -5.73
C PRO A 110 -11.03 12.61 -6.47
N ILE A 111 -12.34 12.60 -6.24
CA ILE A 111 -13.29 13.57 -6.79
C ILE A 111 -13.88 14.36 -5.62
N ARG A 112 -13.73 15.69 -5.66
CA ARG A 112 -14.34 16.58 -4.66
C ARG A 112 -15.80 16.84 -5.03
N GLU A 113 -16.61 17.18 -4.03
CA GLU A 113 -18.02 17.53 -4.26
C GLU A 113 -18.13 18.74 -5.21
N GLY A 114 -18.95 18.60 -6.25
CA GLY A 114 -19.11 19.61 -7.31
C GLY A 114 -18.00 19.66 -8.36
N GLU A 115 -16.92 18.90 -8.20
CA GLU A 115 -15.79 18.86 -9.13
C GLU A 115 -15.82 17.64 -10.05
N SER A 116 -15.04 17.70 -11.14
CA SER A 116 -14.79 16.54 -12.01
C SER A 116 -13.30 16.24 -12.06
N ALA A 117 -12.92 14.97 -12.21
CA ALA A 117 -11.53 14.54 -12.32
C ALA A 117 -11.32 13.69 -13.57
N ASN A 118 -10.17 13.87 -14.22
CA ASN A 118 -9.73 13.08 -15.37
C ASN A 118 -8.37 12.39 -15.13
N GLN A 119 -7.95 12.29 -13.86
CA GLN A 119 -6.66 11.70 -13.46
C GLN A 119 -6.89 10.62 -12.40
N VAL A 120 -6.15 9.51 -12.54
CA VAL A 120 -6.15 8.37 -11.60
C VAL A 120 -4.75 8.20 -11.05
N PHE A 121 -4.64 8.06 -9.73
CA PHE A 121 -3.40 7.67 -9.05
C PHE A 121 -3.34 6.16 -8.95
N SER A 122 -2.25 5.52 -9.39
CA SER A 122 -2.12 4.06 -9.26
C SER A 122 -2.21 3.61 -7.80
N ASP A 123 -2.83 2.46 -7.55
CA ASP A 123 -2.83 1.82 -6.23
C ASP A 123 -1.49 1.12 -5.92
N LYS A 124 -0.65 0.93 -6.94
CA LYS A 124 0.66 0.30 -6.81
C LYS A 124 1.69 1.29 -6.28
N THR A 125 2.51 0.80 -5.35
CA THR A 125 3.67 1.53 -4.86
C THR A 125 4.85 1.27 -5.79
N TYR A 126 5.47 2.36 -6.27
CA TYR A 126 6.65 2.31 -7.11
C TYR A 126 7.85 2.92 -6.38
N LEU A 127 8.99 2.23 -6.46
CA LEU A 127 10.29 2.84 -6.23
C LEU A 127 10.75 3.47 -7.54
N THR A 128 10.78 4.80 -7.57
CA THR A 128 11.33 5.57 -8.69
C THR A 128 12.75 6.00 -8.35
N VAL A 129 13.72 5.47 -9.08
CA VAL A 129 15.13 5.87 -8.99
C VAL A 129 15.41 6.87 -10.11
N LEU A 130 15.79 8.08 -9.72
CA LEU A 130 16.20 9.15 -10.63
C LEU A 130 17.72 9.25 -10.58
N VAL A 131 18.38 8.82 -11.66
CA VAL A 131 19.84 8.84 -11.76
C VAL A 131 20.24 9.98 -12.66
N ASP A 132 20.90 10.98 -12.08
CA ASP A 132 21.43 12.14 -12.79
C ASP A 132 22.91 11.94 -13.09
N GLY A 133 23.31 12.25 -14.31
CA GLY A 133 24.70 12.18 -14.73
C GLY A 133 24.96 12.99 -16.00
N ASP A 134 26.23 13.23 -16.28
CA ASP A 134 26.65 13.78 -17.56
C ASP A 134 26.52 12.69 -18.63
N PHE A 135 25.81 13.01 -19.71
CA PHE A 135 25.73 12.17 -20.89
C PHE A 135 26.01 13.03 -22.13
N LYS A 136 27.14 12.77 -22.79
CA LYS A 136 27.59 13.47 -24.00
C LYS A 136 27.72 15.00 -23.81
N GLY A 137 28.24 15.45 -22.66
CA GLY A 137 28.55 16.86 -22.39
C GLY A 137 27.35 17.67 -21.87
N GLY A 138 26.38 17.00 -21.24
CA GLY A 138 25.20 17.64 -20.69
C GLY A 138 24.53 16.79 -19.62
N MET A 139 24.00 17.45 -18.59
CA MET A 139 23.25 16.78 -17.52
C MET A 139 21.97 16.14 -18.07
N LYS A 140 21.82 14.83 -17.84
CA LYS A 140 20.64 14.03 -18.18
C LYS A 140 20.19 13.22 -16.97
N ARG A 141 18.91 12.83 -16.99
CA ARG A 141 18.28 12.01 -15.97
C ARG A 141 17.80 10.71 -16.59
N LYS A 142 18.14 9.58 -15.97
CA LYS A 142 17.58 8.26 -16.25
C LYS A 142 16.58 7.92 -15.15
N THR A 143 15.36 7.59 -15.54
CA THR A 143 14.30 7.19 -14.61
C THR A 143 14.12 5.68 -14.67
N ILE A 144 14.16 5.03 -13.50
CA ILE A 144 13.88 3.60 -13.36
C ILE A 144 12.73 3.47 -12.39
N GLU A 145 11.68 2.77 -12.81
CA GLU A 145 10.51 2.51 -11.98
C GLU A 145 10.41 1.02 -11.68
N LYS A 146 10.24 0.69 -10.40
CA LYS A 146 10.07 -0.68 -9.94
C LYS A 146 8.86 -0.77 -9.04
N ASN A 147 7.91 -1.64 -9.39
CA ASN A 147 6.83 -2.06 -8.49
C ASN A 147 7.43 -2.66 -7.21
N LEU A 148 7.03 -2.14 -6.06
CA LEU A 148 7.60 -2.51 -4.78
C LEU A 148 6.50 -2.62 -3.72
N LEU A 149 6.36 -3.82 -3.13
CA LEU A 149 5.56 -4.04 -1.93
C LEU A 149 6.54 -4.26 -0.77
N LEU A 150 6.40 -3.49 0.30
CA LEU A 150 7.23 -3.57 1.50
C LEU A 150 6.40 -4.03 2.68
N SER A 151 6.99 -4.88 3.52
CA SER A 151 6.34 -5.45 4.69
C SER A 151 7.27 -5.45 5.90
N PRO A 152 6.78 -5.13 7.11
CA PRO A 152 7.56 -5.31 8.33
C PRO A 152 7.77 -6.79 8.71
N ALA A 153 7.06 -7.72 8.07
CA ALA A 153 7.00 -9.13 8.45
C ALA A 153 7.52 -10.10 7.37
N THR A 154 8.00 -9.60 6.23
CA THR A 154 8.57 -10.42 5.15
C THR A 154 9.92 -9.89 4.70
N ASN A 155 10.58 -10.63 3.80
CA ASN A 155 11.86 -10.23 3.24
C ASN A 155 11.67 -9.19 2.14
N ASN A 156 12.09 -7.96 2.41
CA ASN A 156 12.04 -6.83 1.48
C ASN A 156 13.29 -6.69 0.61
N ASN A 157 14.28 -7.59 0.73
CA ASN A 157 15.57 -7.41 0.10
C ASN A 157 15.45 -7.36 -1.43
N PHE A 158 16.06 -6.34 -2.03
CA PHE A 158 16.22 -6.22 -3.46
C PHE A 158 17.51 -5.51 -3.85
N SER A 159 17.93 -5.74 -5.10
CA SER A 159 18.98 -4.99 -5.76
C SER A 159 18.52 -4.60 -7.17
N ILE A 160 18.87 -3.38 -7.59
CA ILE A 160 18.71 -2.89 -8.96
C ILE A 160 20.11 -2.54 -9.45
N LYS A 161 20.62 -3.31 -10.41
CA LYS A 161 21.89 -3.05 -11.08
C LYS A 161 21.62 -2.49 -12.46
N ASP A 162 22.19 -1.33 -12.76
CA ASP A 162 22.04 -0.69 -14.05
C ASP A 162 23.23 0.27 -14.28
N ASN A 163 23.33 0.81 -15.48
CA ASN A 163 24.38 1.76 -15.86
C ASN A 163 23.76 3.10 -16.23
N PHE A 164 24.46 4.18 -15.87
CA PHE A 164 24.25 5.49 -16.48
C PHE A 164 25.43 5.75 -17.41
N ASP A 165 25.17 5.73 -18.72
CA ASP A 165 26.22 5.67 -19.74
C ASP A 165 27.13 4.45 -19.53
N GLU A 166 28.44 4.65 -19.34
CA GLU A 166 29.41 3.60 -19.02
C GLU A 166 29.65 3.41 -17.51
N ILE A 167 28.98 4.19 -16.66
CA ILE A 167 29.17 4.17 -15.20
C ILE A 167 28.16 3.21 -14.56
N PRO A 168 28.61 2.07 -14.00
CA PRO A 168 27.71 1.14 -13.32
C PRO A 168 27.29 1.68 -11.96
N PHE A 169 26.03 1.43 -11.58
CA PHE A 169 25.53 1.70 -10.24
C PHE A 169 24.64 0.55 -9.75
N GLU A 170 24.48 0.49 -8.43
CA GLU A 170 23.62 -0.49 -7.79
C GLU A 170 22.82 0.17 -6.66
N VAL A 171 21.51 0.01 -6.71
CA VAL A 171 20.60 0.40 -5.63
C VAL A 171 20.24 -0.85 -4.85
N ARG A 172 20.65 -0.90 -3.58
CA ARG A 172 20.32 -2.01 -2.67
C ARG A 172 19.34 -1.57 -1.60
N PHE A 173 18.41 -2.46 -1.28
CA PHE A 173 17.60 -2.32 -0.08
C PHE A 173 18.50 -2.32 1.16
N GLN A 174 18.20 -1.42 2.11
CA GLN A 174 18.91 -1.34 3.38
C GLN A 174 17.99 -1.69 4.54
N ASP A 175 16.91 -0.93 4.74
CA ASP A 175 15.95 -1.16 5.82
C ASP A 175 14.56 -0.59 5.46
N TYR A 176 13.53 -1.04 6.17
CA TYR A 176 12.16 -0.59 6.04
C TYR A 176 11.56 -0.29 7.41
N ILE A 177 11.24 0.99 7.65
CA ILE A 177 10.54 1.44 8.85
C ILE A 177 9.08 1.70 8.48
N MET A 178 8.19 0.82 8.95
CA MET A 178 6.76 0.99 8.75
C MET A 178 6.24 2.18 9.58
N ASN A 179 5.43 3.04 8.97
CA ASN A 179 4.82 4.21 9.61
C ASN A 179 5.84 5.13 10.32
N GLY A 180 7.06 5.21 9.77
CA GLY A 180 8.10 6.10 10.27
C GLY A 180 7.59 7.55 10.35
N LYS A 181 7.73 8.15 11.52
CA LYS A 181 7.44 9.57 11.74
C LYS A 181 8.66 10.20 12.39
N GLU A 182 9.07 11.34 11.86
CA GLU A 182 10.07 12.17 12.53
C GLU A 182 9.48 12.69 13.85
N MET A 183 10.25 12.55 14.92
CA MET A 183 9.83 12.98 16.25
C MET A 183 11.03 13.53 17.01
N ILE A 184 10.77 14.57 17.80
CA ILE A 184 11.77 15.13 18.70
C ILE A 184 11.92 14.20 19.90
N LYS A 185 13.12 13.68 20.12
CA LYS A 185 13.48 12.85 21.26
C LYS A 185 14.19 13.70 22.31
N ALA A 186 13.84 13.52 23.58
CA ALA A 186 14.54 14.19 24.67
C ALA A 186 16.02 13.81 24.69
N ASP A 187 16.89 14.82 24.66
CA ASP A 187 18.34 14.69 24.74
C ASP A 187 18.85 15.74 25.75
N LYS A 188 19.70 15.30 26.68
CA LYS A 188 20.31 16.17 27.70
C LYS A 188 21.20 17.26 27.10
N ASN A 189 21.76 16.98 25.92
CA ASN A 189 22.60 17.91 25.16
C ASN A 189 21.87 18.44 23.92
N GLY A 190 20.55 18.20 23.83
CA GLY A 190 19.73 18.63 22.71
C GLY A 190 19.43 20.13 22.73
N VAL A 191 18.83 20.60 21.63
CA VAL A 191 18.31 21.96 21.54
C VAL A 191 16.88 21.98 22.09
N PHE A 192 16.51 23.04 22.80
CA PHE A 192 15.14 23.20 23.28
C PHE A 192 14.17 23.41 22.11
N TYR A 193 13.07 22.65 22.11
CA TYR A 193 11.96 22.81 21.18
C TYR A 193 10.66 23.03 21.95
N LEU A 194 9.85 23.97 21.48
CA LEU A 194 8.49 24.17 21.94
C LEU A 194 7.50 23.60 20.92
N LYS A 195 6.66 22.65 21.35
CA LYS A 195 5.57 22.14 20.53
C LYS A 195 4.37 23.07 20.63
N LEU A 196 3.99 23.69 19.52
CA LEU A 196 2.79 24.50 19.38
C LEU A 196 1.71 23.69 18.65
N VAL A 197 0.50 23.70 19.16
CA VAL A 197 -0.64 22.98 18.58
C VAL A 197 -1.74 23.98 18.31
N GLU A 198 -2.23 24.00 17.08
CA GLU A 198 -3.34 24.86 16.68
C GLU A 198 -4.45 24.04 16.00
N SER A 199 -5.64 24.64 15.94
CA SER A 199 -6.76 24.13 15.16
C SER A 199 -6.99 25.08 13.98
N GLY A 200 -6.69 24.62 12.77
CA GLY A 200 -6.85 25.38 11.54
C GLY A 200 -7.64 24.57 10.51
N GLY A 201 -8.67 25.18 9.90
CA GLY A 201 -9.48 24.53 8.87
C GLY A 201 -10.18 23.24 9.34
N GLY A 202 -10.50 23.12 10.63
CA GLY A 202 -11.15 21.95 11.21
C GLY A 202 -10.21 20.77 11.54
N THR A 203 -8.88 20.94 11.40
CA THR A 203 -7.89 19.90 11.67
C THR A 203 -6.81 20.38 12.66
N ARG A 204 -6.26 19.45 13.44
CA ARG A 204 -5.16 19.73 14.38
C ARG A 204 -3.83 19.81 13.63
N HIS A 205 -3.13 20.92 13.76
CA HIS A 205 -1.78 21.12 13.19
C HIS A 205 -0.77 21.18 14.32
N GLU A 206 0.35 20.48 14.16
CA GLU A 206 1.44 20.45 15.15
C GLU A 206 2.68 21.12 14.56
N HIS A 207 3.22 22.09 15.27
CA HIS A 207 4.42 22.84 14.88
C HIS A 207 5.48 22.70 15.96
N TYR A 208 6.74 22.58 15.56
CA TYR A 208 7.87 22.49 16.48
C TYR A 208 8.77 23.70 16.28
N LEU A 209 8.81 24.57 17.29
CA LEU A 209 9.64 25.77 17.30
C LEU A 209 10.99 25.44 17.94
N LYS A 210 12.08 25.58 17.20
CA LYS A 210 13.43 25.43 17.74
C LYS A 210 13.87 26.73 18.41
N SER A 211 14.49 26.61 19.60
CA SER A 211 15.02 27.75 20.32
C SER A 211 16.04 28.52 19.47
N GLY A 212 15.87 29.84 19.36
CA GLY A 212 16.70 30.73 18.54
C GLY A 212 16.24 30.90 17.09
N GLU A 213 15.16 30.24 16.67
CA GLU A 213 14.64 30.32 15.30
C GLU A 213 13.29 31.03 15.21
N VAL A 214 12.95 31.45 13.99
CA VAL A 214 11.67 32.07 13.63
C VAL A 214 11.00 31.18 12.60
N VAL A 215 9.75 30.81 12.85
CA VAL A 215 8.96 29.93 12.01
C VAL A 215 7.71 30.67 11.54
N ASN A 216 7.33 30.48 10.27
CA ASN A 216 6.08 30.98 9.74
C ASN A 216 5.01 29.89 9.86
N ILE A 217 3.95 30.18 10.61
CA ILE A 217 2.78 29.32 10.81
C ILE A 217 1.57 30.08 10.28
N HIS A 218 0.98 29.62 9.17
CA HIS A 218 -0.15 30.25 8.49
C HIS A 218 -0.04 31.78 8.30
N ASN A 219 1.11 32.22 7.78
CA ASN A 219 1.45 33.64 7.54
C ASN A 219 1.65 34.47 8.82
N ILE A 220 1.74 33.83 9.99
CA ILE A 220 2.10 34.47 11.25
C ILE A 220 3.50 34.01 11.64
N LEU A 221 4.39 34.95 11.93
CA LEU A 221 5.73 34.63 12.41
C LEU A 221 5.69 34.34 13.91
N PHE A 222 6.28 33.22 14.31
CA PHE A 222 6.52 32.85 15.70
C PHE A 222 8.02 32.75 15.93
N SER A 223 8.52 33.28 17.04
CA SER A 223 9.92 33.13 17.45
C SER A 223 10.01 32.52 18.84
N LEU A 224 11.02 31.67 19.07
CA LEU A 224 11.30 31.07 20.37
C LEU A 224 12.66 31.54 20.87
N ASN A 225 12.70 32.15 22.05
CA ASN A 225 13.92 32.64 22.72
C ASN A 225 14.78 33.59 21.85
N LYS A 226 14.16 34.24 20.85
CA LYS A 226 14.81 35.22 19.97
C LYS A 226 13.84 36.32 19.62
N PHE A 227 14.06 37.49 20.22
CA PHE A 227 13.22 38.64 19.91
C PHE A 227 13.28 38.98 18.41
N THR A 228 12.11 39.00 17.78
CA THR A 228 11.92 39.28 16.36
C THR A 228 10.75 40.24 16.21
N LYS A 229 11.02 41.44 15.68
CA LYS A 229 10.01 42.47 15.47
C LYS A 229 8.95 41.96 14.47
N GLY A 230 7.68 42.09 14.83
CA GLY A 230 6.55 41.65 13.99
C GLY A 230 6.21 40.16 14.11
N ALA A 231 6.92 39.39 14.94
CA ALA A 231 6.57 38.01 15.29
C ALA A 231 5.86 37.92 16.64
N ILE A 232 5.12 36.84 16.86
CA ILE A 232 4.72 36.40 18.21
C ILE A 232 5.97 35.82 18.88
N ASN A 233 6.46 36.52 19.89
CA ASN A 233 7.69 36.17 20.59
C ASN A 233 7.36 35.34 21.82
N ILE A 234 7.87 34.11 21.87
CA ILE A 234 7.76 33.23 23.02
C ILE A 234 9.13 33.15 23.69
N ASN A 235 9.19 33.48 24.98
CA ASN A 235 10.42 33.37 25.77
C ASN A 235 10.24 32.37 26.91
N THR A 236 11.15 31.41 26.95
CA THR A 236 11.22 30.30 27.91
C THR A 236 12.54 30.27 28.70
N GLU A 237 13.41 31.28 28.50
CA GLU A 237 14.69 31.39 29.21
C GLU A 237 14.57 32.12 30.56
N THR A 238 13.43 32.76 30.82
CA THR A 238 13.12 33.47 32.07
C THR A 238 12.36 32.58 33.07
N GLU A 239 12.41 32.89 34.38
CA GLU A 239 11.68 32.14 35.42
C GLU A 239 10.19 32.00 35.12
N ASN A 240 9.59 33.07 34.56
CA ASN A 240 8.24 33.05 34.03
C ASN A 240 8.30 33.04 32.51
N TYR A 241 7.64 32.07 31.88
CA TYR A 241 7.50 32.06 30.42
C TYR A 241 6.62 33.23 29.97
N THR A 242 7.02 33.90 28.90
CA THR A 242 6.30 35.07 28.37
C THR A 242 5.95 34.88 26.91
N ILE A 243 4.81 35.46 26.52
CA ILE A 243 4.36 35.53 25.13
C ILE A 243 4.07 37.00 24.84
N GLN A 244 4.69 37.54 23.79
CA GLN A 244 4.46 38.90 23.31
C GLN A 244 3.91 38.85 21.88
N THR A 245 2.72 39.41 21.69
CA THR A 245 2.07 39.51 20.39
C THR A 245 2.42 40.85 19.71
N PRO A 246 2.62 40.87 18.38
CA PRO A 246 2.79 42.12 17.62
C PRO A 246 1.45 42.75 17.23
N PHE A 247 0.33 42.14 17.64
CA PHE A 247 -1.03 42.56 17.32
C PHE A 247 -1.66 43.17 18.57
N ASP A 248 -2.42 44.26 18.38
CA ASP A 248 -3.05 45.03 19.46
C ASP A 248 -4.28 44.35 20.10
N GLY A 249 -4.68 43.18 19.59
CA GLY A 249 -5.87 42.44 20.03
C GLY A 249 -7.07 42.66 19.13
#